data_AF-A0A8I2G2A4-F1
#
_entry.id   AF-A0A8I2G2A4-F1
#
_cell.length_a   1.000
_cell.length_b   1.000
_cell.length_c   1.000
_cell.angle_alpha   90.00
_cell.angle_beta   90.00
_cell.angle_gamma   90.00
#
_symmetry.space_group_name_H-M   'P 1'
#
loop_
_entity.id
_entity.type
_entity.pdbx_description
1 polymer ?
#
loop_
_entity_poly.entity_id
_entity_poly.type
_entity_poly.pdbx_seq_one_letter_code
_entity_poly.pdbx_strand_id
1 'polypeptide(L)' 'RNKFDELKTRFYRLQGWDESSGYPKKSTLESLGLEYVADELKKNNKLGKE' A
#
# COMPACT_ATOMS: atom_id res chain seq x y z
N ARG A 1 -6.21 -15.74 -14.71
CA ARG A 1 -5.91 -15.29 -13.33
C ARG A 1 -4.48 -14.77 -13.22
N ASN A 2 -3.45 -15.55 -13.55
CA ASN A 2 -2.03 -15.16 -13.40
C ASN A 2 -1.61 -13.78 -13.95
N LYS A 3 -2.03 -13.40 -15.16
CA LYS A 3 -1.67 -12.08 -15.74
C LYS A 3 -2.21 -10.88 -14.92
N PHE A 4 -3.34 -11.08 -14.25
CA PHE A 4 -3.97 -10.05 -13.44
C PHE A 4 -3.26 -9.88 -12.10
N ASP A 5 -2.76 -10.99 -11.55
CA ASP A 5 -1.96 -10.97 -10.32
C ASP A 5 -0.60 -10.32 -10.57
N GLU A 6 0.10 -10.62 -11.67
CA GLU A 6 1.32 -9.91 -12.07
C GLU A 6 1.11 -8.40 -12.25
N LEU A 7 -0.01 -8.00 -12.85
CA LEU A 7 -0.36 -6.58 -13.02
C LEU A 7 -0.55 -5.88 -11.67
N LYS A 8 -1.25 -6.51 -10.73
CA LYS A 8 -1.43 -5.98 -9.37
C LYS A 8 -0.09 -5.85 -8.65
N THR A 9 0.76 -6.87 -8.70
CA THR A 9 2.10 -6.84 -8.10
C THR A 9 2.93 -5.68 -8.65
N ARG A 10 2.96 -5.51 -9.99
CA ARG A 10 3.65 -4.37 -10.62
C ARG A 10 3.04 -3.03 -10.24
N PHE A 11 1.72 -2.93 -10.19
CA PHE A 11 1.01 -1.72 -9.80
C PHE A 11 1.32 -1.32 -8.35
N TYR A 12 1.25 -2.26 -7.41
CA TYR A 12 1.57 -2.02 -6.01
C TYR A 12 3.02 -1.59 -5.86
N ARG A 13 3.96 -2.25 -6.54
CA ARG A 13 5.37 -1.86 -6.51
C ARG A 13 5.61 -0.44 -7.04
N LEU A 14 4.95 -0.06 -8.13
CA LEU A 14 5.05 1.28 -8.72
C LEU A 14 4.45 2.37 -7.81
N GLN A 15 3.34 2.07 -7.14
CA GLN A 15 2.68 2.99 -6.24
C GLN A 15 3.29 3.00 -4.83
N GLY A 16 4.28 2.14 -4.54
CA GLY A 16 4.87 2.01 -3.20
C GLY A 16 3.91 1.40 -2.18
N TRP A 17 3.11 0.42 -2.62
CA TRP A 17 2.17 -0.34 -1.79
C TRP A 17 2.75 -1.73 -1.51
N ASP A 18 2.25 -2.37 -0.46
CA ASP A 18 2.63 -3.73 -0.09
C ASP A 18 2.04 -4.74 -1.07
N GLU A 19 2.90 -5.55 -1.70
CA GLU A 19 2.52 -6.49 -2.76
C GLU A 19 1.65 -7.65 -2.23
N SER A 20 1.75 -7.94 -0.93
CA SER A 20 1.06 -9.07 -0.29
C SER A 20 -0.36 -8.70 0.16
N SER A 21 -0.53 -7.54 0.80
CA SER A 21 -1.82 -7.06 1.30
C SER A 21 -2.55 -6.14 0.31
N GLY A 22 -1.81 -5.51 -0.62
CA GLY A 22 -2.35 -4.47 -1.51
C GLY A 22 -2.59 -3.14 -0.82
N TYR A 23 -2.07 -2.96 0.40
CA TYR A 23 -2.23 -1.72 1.14
C TYR A 23 -1.07 -0.74 0.92
N PRO A 24 -1.35 0.58 0.88
CA PRO A 24 -0.30 1.59 0.79
C PRO A 24 0.63 1.52 2.01
N LYS A 25 1.93 1.73 1.76
CA LYS A 25 2.94 1.85 2.82
C LYS A 25 2.84 3.21 3.52
N LYS A 26 3.28 3.25 4.77
CA LYS A 26 3.31 4.49 5.58
C LYS A 26 4.12 5.58 4.87
N SER A 27 5.32 5.25 4.43
CA SER A 27 6.24 6.15 3.71
C SER A 27 5.61 6.79 2.46
N THR A 28 4.83 6.03 1.70
CA THR A 28 4.09 6.53 0.52
C THR A 28 3.00 7.52 0.92
N LEU A 29 2.21 7.18 1.94
CA LEU A 29 1.14 8.08 2.43
C LEU A 29 1.72 9.36 3.04
N GLU A 30 2.81 9.26 3.80
CA GLU A 30 3.52 10.42 4.35
C GLU A 30 4.07 11.32 3.25
N SER A 31 4.67 10.75 2.20
CA SER A 31 5.17 11.50 1.03
C SER A 31 4.06 12.25 0.29
N LEU A 32 2.82 11.77 0.37
CA LEU A 32 1.63 12.41 -0.22
C LEU A 32 0.93 13.40 0.74
N GLY A 33 1.45 13.59 1.96
CA GLY A 33 0.81 14.41 3.00
C GLY A 33 -0.45 13.77 3.59
N LEU A 34 -0.61 12.45 3.43
CA LEU A 34 -1.74 11.65 3.91
C LEU A 34 -1.42 10.94 5.23
N GLU A 35 -0.68 11.59 6.12
CA GLU A 35 -0.26 11.03 7.41
C GLU A 35 -1.46 10.56 8.24
N TYR A 36 -2.54 11.35 8.26
CA TYR A 36 -3.79 11.00 8.95
C TYR A 36 -4.42 9.69 8.40
N VAL A 37 -4.28 9.42 7.10
CA VAL A 37 -4.76 8.18 6.48
C VAL A 37 -3.88 7.02 6.91
N ALA A 38 -2.56 7.21 7.00
CA ALA A 38 -1.65 6.18 7.46
C ALA A 38 -1.98 5.76 8.90
N ASP A 39 -2.29 6.71 9.78
CA ASP A 39 -2.71 6.44 11.15
C ASP A 39 -4.06 5.72 11.23
N GLU A 40 -5.05 6.12 10.45
CA GLU A 40 -6.35 5.43 10.39
C GLU A 40 -6.21 3.99 9.85
N LEU A 41 -5.42 3.79 8.79
CA LEU A 41 -5.12 2.47 8.26
C LEU A 41 -4.38 1.61 9.29
N LYS A 42 -3.45 2.19 10.06
CA LYS A 42 -2.74 1.50 11.13
C LYS A 42 -3.70 1.03 12.23
N LYS A 43 -4.60 1.90 12.70
CA LYS A 43 -5.63 1.54 13.70
C LYS A 43 -6.52 0.40 13.22
N ASN A 44 -6.80 0.36 11.91
CA ASN A 44 -7.64 -0.67 11.29
C ASN A 44 -6.87 -1.93 10.89
N ASN A 45 -5.56 -2.04 11.19
CA ASN A 45 -4.69 -3.14 10.72
C ASN A 45 -4.67 -3.30 9.18
N LYS A 46 -4.84 -2.20 8.45
CA LYS A 46 -4.86 -2.11 6.98
C LYS A 46 -3.70 -1.28 6.43
N LEU A 47 -2.64 -1.09 7.21
CA LEU A 47 -1.43 -0.42 6.76
C LEU A 47 -0.48 -1.45 6.14
N GLY A 48 0.05 -1.15 4.96
CA GLY A 48 1.04 -2.01 4.31
C GLY A 48 2.30 -2.13 5.17
N LYS A 49 2.88 -3.34 5.23
CA LYS A 49 4.18 -3.53 5.89
C LYS A 49 5.26 -2.86 5.04
N GLU A 50 6.19 -2.18 5.72
CA GLU A 50 7.35 -1.55 5.06
C GLU A 50 8.35 -2.57 4.54
#